data_AF-A0A7W0FH66-F1
#
_entry.id   AF-A0A7W0FH66-F1
#
_cell.length_a   1.000
_cell.length_b   1.000
_cell.length_c   1.000
_cell.angle_alpha   90.00
_cell.angle_beta   90.00
_cell.angle_gamma   90.00
#
_symmetry.space_group_name_H-M   'P 1'
#
loop_
_entity.id
_entity.type
_entity.pdbx_description
1 polymer ?
#
loop_
_entity_poly.entity_id
_entity_poly.type
_entity_poly.pdbx_seq_one_letter_code
_entity_poly.pdbx_strand_id
1 'polypeptide(L)'
;MTLKNQIHFYFALLLTFVLLAGCSQPAAVIPIATQTSTDEAADTATDTAQTIWQVTDAGPLKFNPGTTFMQTPGDLKPYTAIRFTVSALQGQQVSMWLTTEPGSAEAPLATLTIMDASGTILTSEPLTYWSQVLPIDQTYTVEIKSLAKEDILYSFRIEIPAETVDPASGAVYEPIDLSVCQLLKQEMTTALNKEVHPEPYAPFLDAVGREAGQGCRLTAAGTGADFSDPRSVVNTLISTVGAGWTQAQDYAADGVTGSAAGLYRDMGLMLIKVNWKPEMGVECPADQPLDACGLSPEQKIYSVEVTIAQNTADFSMDGSWVDANTGFTLNLYQDWKQVYGQHVVVVQDGSKIDSLEASINGWLKGRVATVQFQSSFTDQPGTAEITYIDVNTIQWKIITAPAGEFYLPLEATLLRTAQ
;
A
#
# COMPACT_ATOMS: atom_id res chain seq x y z
N MET A 1 -36.24 12.16 -48.17
CA MET A 1 -36.93 13.45 -47.98
C MET A 1 -36.42 14.05 -46.68
N THR A 2 -35.78 15.21 -46.80
CA THR A 2 -35.00 15.94 -45.79
C THR A 2 -35.82 16.54 -44.66
N LEU A 3 -35.32 16.50 -43.43
CA LEU A 3 -35.22 17.71 -42.61
C LEU A 3 -34.11 17.59 -41.56
N LYS A 4 -33.26 18.64 -41.54
CA LYS A 4 -32.11 18.91 -40.68
C LYS A 4 -32.54 19.33 -39.27
N ASN A 5 -31.69 19.01 -38.28
CA ASN A 5 -31.34 19.82 -37.10
C ASN A 5 -30.21 19.06 -36.36
N GLN A 6 -28.91 19.35 -36.46
CA GLN A 6 -28.12 20.57 -36.17
C GLN A 6 -28.35 21.10 -34.75
N ILE A 7 -27.56 20.59 -33.79
CA ILE A 7 -27.31 21.22 -32.50
C ILE A 7 -25.80 21.51 -32.45
N HIS A 8 -25.47 22.79 -32.43
CA HIS A 8 -24.11 23.33 -32.34
C HIS A 8 -23.76 23.63 -30.88
N PHE A 9 -22.50 23.34 -30.55
CA PHE A 9 -21.71 23.91 -29.47
C PHE A 9 -21.88 25.43 -29.36
N TYR A 10 -22.04 25.96 -28.14
CA TYR A 10 -21.58 27.32 -27.82
C TYR A 10 -21.04 27.41 -26.39
N PHE A 11 -19.77 27.83 -26.35
CA PHE A 11 -18.99 28.33 -25.23
C PHE A 11 -19.55 29.70 -24.81
N ALA A 12 -19.79 29.94 -23.51
CA ALA A 12 -19.96 31.30 -22.98
C ALA A 12 -19.62 31.36 -21.48
N LEU A 13 -18.39 31.79 -21.22
CA LEU A 13 -17.88 32.27 -19.94
C LEU A 13 -18.38 33.71 -19.74
N LEU A 14 -19.04 34.02 -18.62
CA LEU A 14 -19.21 35.42 -18.18
C LEU A 14 -19.34 35.51 -16.66
N LEU A 15 -18.21 35.90 -16.07
CA LEU A 15 -18.00 36.26 -14.68
C LEU A 15 -18.59 37.66 -14.43
N THR A 16 -19.45 37.82 -13.42
CA THR A 16 -19.93 39.13 -12.95
C THR A 16 -19.28 39.46 -11.61
N PHE A 17 -18.45 40.50 -11.60
CA PHE A 17 -17.86 41.11 -10.41
C PHE A 17 -18.52 42.47 -10.19
N VAL A 18 -18.94 42.76 -8.97
CA VAL A 18 -19.68 43.97 -8.60
C VAL A 18 -18.96 44.64 -7.41
N LEU A 19 -18.53 45.89 -7.66
CA LEU A 19 -18.35 47.04 -6.74
C LEU A 19 -17.18 46.97 -5.71
N LEU A 20 -16.41 48.03 -5.38
CA LEU A 20 -16.59 49.49 -5.40
C LEU A 20 -15.24 50.22 -5.50
N ALA A 21 -15.27 51.42 -6.11
CA ALA A 21 -14.17 52.38 -6.23
C ALA A 21 -14.36 53.59 -5.30
N GLY A 22 -13.25 54.21 -4.91
CA GLY A 22 -13.14 55.56 -4.34
C GLY A 22 -12.08 55.62 -3.24
N CYS A 23 -11.14 56.57 -3.15
CA CYS A 23 -10.79 57.74 -3.95
C CYS A 23 -9.30 58.03 -3.71
N SER A 24 -8.61 58.51 -4.74
CA SER A 24 -7.25 59.06 -4.68
C SER A 24 -7.28 60.59 -4.61
N GLN A 25 -6.46 61.21 -3.75
CA GLN A 25 -6.02 62.60 -3.92
C GLN A 25 -4.54 62.78 -3.50
N PRO A 26 -3.84 63.81 -4.04
CA PRO A 26 -2.39 63.83 -4.15
C PRO A 26 -1.66 64.67 -3.07
N ALA A 27 -0.34 64.50 -3.06
CA ALA A 27 0.65 64.93 -2.09
C ALA A 27 0.70 66.43 -1.78
N ALA A 28 0.98 66.74 -0.51
CA ALA A 28 1.48 68.02 -0.04
C ALA A 28 2.91 67.85 0.51
N VAL A 29 3.81 68.70 0.01
CA VAL A 29 5.22 68.81 0.39
C VAL A 29 5.33 69.48 1.76
N ILE A 30 6.12 68.90 2.68
CA ILE A 30 6.51 69.52 3.96
C ILE A 30 8.05 69.54 4.03
N PRO A 31 8.67 70.66 4.46
CA PRO A 31 10.09 70.93 4.31
C PRO A 31 10.98 70.16 5.29
N ILE A 32 12.25 70.01 4.88
CA ILE A 32 13.36 69.42 5.63
C ILE A 32 13.68 70.32 6.84
N ALA A 33 13.63 69.74 8.03
CA ALA A 33 14.27 70.26 9.23
C ALA A 33 15.35 69.27 9.67
N THR A 34 16.60 69.70 9.63
CA THR A 34 17.76 68.95 10.09
C THR A 34 17.71 68.85 11.62
N GLN A 35 17.52 67.65 12.16
CA GLN A 35 17.80 67.36 13.56
C GLN A 35 18.75 66.17 13.66
N THR A 36 19.94 66.50 14.14
CA THR A 36 20.98 65.61 14.63
C THR A 36 20.47 64.89 15.86
N SER A 37 20.36 63.57 15.81
CA SER A 37 20.33 62.74 17.01
C SER A 37 21.10 61.46 16.76
N THR A 38 22.15 61.32 17.56
CA THR A 38 23.00 60.17 17.87
C THR A 38 22.44 58.79 17.51
N ASP A 39 23.26 58.05 16.77
CA ASP A 39 23.24 56.60 16.64
C ASP A 39 23.16 55.92 18.02
N GLU A 40 22.09 55.18 18.26
CA GLU A 40 22.08 54.06 19.18
C GLU A 40 21.46 52.89 18.41
N ALA A 41 22.33 52.01 17.91
CA ALA A 41 21.94 50.80 17.22
C ALA A 41 21.19 49.89 18.20
N ALA A 42 19.86 49.98 18.18
CA ALA A 42 19.00 48.96 18.76
C ALA A 42 19.06 47.72 17.85
N ASP A 43 20.01 46.85 18.17
CA ASP A 43 20.10 45.49 17.67
C ASP A 43 18.78 44.78 18.01
N THR A 44 17.87 44.73 17.03
CA THR A 44 16.62 43.97 17.12
C THR A 44 16.96 42.53 16.77
N ALA A 45 17.61 41.84 17.72
CA ALA A 45 17.73 40.39 17.69
C ALA A 45 16.32 39.82 17.68
N THR A 46 15.94 39.22 16.54
CA THR A 46 14.72 38.43 16.44
C THR A 46 15.00 37.12 17.17
N ASP A 47 14.70 37.09 18.47
CA ASP A 47 14.83 35.91 19.31
C ASP A 47 13.86 34.84 18.82
N THR A 48 14.37 33.92 18.00
CA THR A 48 13.69 32.66 17.68
C THR A 48 13.93 31.72 18.85
N ALA A 49 13.19 31.93 19.93
CA ALA A 49 13.22 31.04 21.08
C ALA A 49 12.88 29.61 20.61
N GLN A 50 13.90 28.74 20.54
CA GLN A 50 13.71 27.31 20.29
C GLN A 50 12.85 26.74 21.41
N THR A 51 11.72 26.15 21.06
CA THR A 51 10.87 25.43 22.02
C THR A 51 11.64 24.24 22.58
N ILE A 52 12.01 24.28 23.85
CA ILE A 52 12.69 23.19 24.55
C ILE A 52 11.62 22.24 25.13
N TRP A 53 11.51 21.05 24.56
CA TRP A 53 10.61 20.00 25.05
C TRP A 53 11.15 19.35 26.32
N GLN A 54 10.29 19.19 27.33
CA GLN A 54 10.59 18.33 28.48
C GLN A 54 10.31 16.88 28.09
N VAL A 55 11.36 16.08 27.89
CA VAL A 55 11.24 14.69 27.43
C VAL A 55 11.30 13.72 28.59
N THR A 56 10.31 12.83 28.70
CA THR A 56 10.30 11.71 29.65
C THR A 56 10.67 10.42 28.94
N ASP A 57 11.69 9.71 29.41
CA ASP A 57 12.07 8.40 28.86
C ASP A 57 11.22 7.28 29.50
N ALA A 58 10.41 6.60 28.69
CA ALA A 58 9.55 5.49 29.11
C ALA A 58 10.17 4.10 28.91
N GLY A 59 11.33 4.04 28.25
CA GLY A 59 12.07 2.81 28.00
C GLY A 59 11.53 1.98 26.81
N PRO A 60 11.90 0.69 26.71
CA PRO A 60 11.56 -0.14 25.58
C PRO A 60 10.08 -0.57 25.60
N LEU A 61 9.46 -0.56 24.41
CA LEU A 61 8.15 -1.14 24.19
C LEU A 61 8.22 -2.67 24.33
N LYS A 62 7.22 -3.25 24.99
CA LYS A 62 7.13 -4.70 25.24
C LYS A 62 5.80 -5.23 24.73
N PHE A 63 5.88 -6.16 23.78
CA PHE A 63 4.73 -6.88 23.25
C PHE A 63 4.32 -7.99 24.22
N ASN A 64 3.02 -8.28 24.26
CA ASN A 64 2.55 -9.43 25.00
C ASN A 64 3.01 -10.72 24.27
N PRO A 65 3.26 -11.82 24.99
CA PRO A 65 3.62 -13.08 24.36
C PRO A 65 2.58 -13.48 23.30
N GLY A 66 3.06 -13.76 22.07
CA GLY A 66 2.20 -14.16 20.95
C GLY A 66 1.46 -13.01 20.27
N THR A 67 1.73 -11.74 20.59
CA THR A 67 1.15 -10.59 19.87
C THR A 67 2.19 -9.89 19.00
N THR A 68 1.75 -9.41 17.84
CA THR A 68 2.52 -8.56 16.92
C THR A 68 2.17 -7.08 17.07
N PHE A 69 1.25 -6.72 17.96
CA PHE A 69 0.87 -5.34 18.21
C PHE A 69 0.80 -5.04 19.72
N MET A 70 0.87 -3.76 20.05
CA MET A 70 0.54 -3.24 21.37
C MET A 70 -0.06 -1.83 21.26
N GLN A 71 -0.80 -1.41 22.29
CA GLN A 71 -1.36 -0.08 22.41
C GLN A 71 -1.14 0.43 23.84
N THR A 72 -0.65 1.66 23.96
CA THR A 72 -0.43 2.31 25.25
C THR A 72 -1.11 3.68 25.26
N PRO A 73 -2.03 3.94 26.20
CA PRO A 73 -2.51 5.28 26.46
C PRO A 73 -1.48 6.08 27.27
N GLY A 74 -1.63 7.40 27.29
CA GLY A 74 -0.91 8.26 28.22
C GLY A 74 -1.43 9.69 28.19
N ASP A 75 -0.90 10.54 29.06
CA ASP A 75 -1.15 11.97 29.09
C ASP A 75 0.05 12.76 28.54
N LEU A 76 -0.24 13.89 27.90
CA LEU A 76 0.75 14.81 27.37
C LEU A 76 0.37 16.24 27.76
N LYS A 77 1.25 16.88 28.52
CA LYS A 77 1.12 18.31 28.86
C LYS A 77 1.72 19.18 27.77
N PRO A 78 1.33 20.47 27.68
CA PRO A 78 1.96 21.40 26.76
C PRO A 78 3.48 21.41 26.90
N TYR A 79 4.20 21.42 25.77
CA TYR A 79 5.66 21.45 25.73
C TYR A 79 6.35 20.23 26.37
N THR A 80 5.64 19.11 26.50
CA THR A 80 6.22 17.82 26.93
C THR A 80 6.28 16.80 25.81
N ALA A 81 7.19 15.85 25.96
CA ALA A 81 7.30 14.70 25.10
C ALA A 81 7.58 13.44 25.91
N ILE A 82 7.22 12.29 25.35
CA ILE A 82 7.55 10.97 25.90
C ILE A 82 8.31 10.18 24.85
N ARG A 83 9.35 9.45 25.29
CA ARG A 83 10.26 8.71 24.42
C ARG A 83 10.23 7.21 24.73
N PHE A 84 10.12 6.42 23.69
CA PHE A 84 10.20 4.96 23.72
C PHE A 84 11.34 4.45 22.83
N THR A 85 11.76 3.21 23.06
CA THR A 85 12.59 2.47 22.12
C THR A 85 11.86 1.23 21.60
N VAL A 86 12.10 0.89 20.33
CA VAL A 86 11.54 -0.31 19.70
C VAL A 86 12.57 -0.99 18.81
N SER A 87 12.74 -2.29 18.98
CA SER A 87 13.64 -3.10 18.16
C SER A 87 12.83 -3.96 17.19
N ALA A 88 13.28 -4.04 15.95
CA ALA A 88 12.72 -4.92 14.93
C ALA A 88 13.82 -5.42 13.99
N LEU A 89 13.55 -6.53 13.31
CA LEU A 89 14.48 -7.20 12.41
C LEU A 89 14.37 -6.66 10.99
N GLN A 90 15.45 -6.83 10.22
CA GLN A 90 15.49 -6.61 8.79
C GLN A 90 14.32 -7.32 8.11
N GLY A 91 13.63 -6.60 7.22
CA GLY A 91 12.51 -7.11 6.45
C GLY A 91 11.18 -7.13 7.19
N GLN A 92 11.15 -6.89 8.51
CA GLN A 92 9.88 -6.67 9.21
C GLN A 92 9.31 -5.30 8.87
N GLN A 93 7.99 -5.21 8.79
CA GLN A 93 7.29 -3.94 8.71
C GLN A 93 7.00 -3.43 10.12
N VAL A 94 7.33 -2.16 10.41
CA VAL A 94 6.91 -1.49 11.64
C VAL A 94 5.91 -0.42 11.26
N SER A 95 4.72 -0.45 11.88
CA SER A 95 3.68 0.55 11.69
C SER A 95 3.27 1.14 13.04
N MET A 96 3.10 2.46 13.09
CA MET A 96 2.83 3.22 14.30
C MET A 96 1.69 4.21 14.05
N TRP A 97 0.76 4.29 15.00
CA TRP A 97 -0.38 5.20 14.97
C TRP A 97 -0.44 6.00 16.26
N LEU A 98 -0.77 7.27 16.13
CA LEU A 98 -0.99 8.20 17.22
C LEU A 98 -2.36 8.84 17.08
N THR A 99 -3.17 8.73 18.12
CA THR A 99 -4.46 9.42 18.24
C THR A 99 -4.48 10.22 19.54
N THR A 100 -5.29 11.27 19.60
CA THR A 100 -5.42 12.13 20.77
C THR A 100 -6.87 12.31 21.18
N GLU A 101 -7.09 12.57 22.46
CA GLU A 101 -8.37 13.02 23.02
C GLU A 101 -8.15 14.36 23.76
N PRO A 102 -8.85 15.45 23.35
CA PRO A 102 -9.77 15.51 22.22
C PRO A 102 -9.07 15.27 20.86
N GLY A 103 -9.83 14.78 19.89
CA GLY A 103 -9.39 14.75 18.50
C GLY A 103 -9.44 16.14 17.87
N SER A 104 -8.66 16.37 16.81
CA SER A 104 -8.67 17.64 16.06
C SER A 104 -8.73 17.36 14.56
N ALA A 105 -9.67 18.03 13.88
CA ALA A 105 -9.85 17.94 12.44
C ALA A 105 -8.97 18.94 11.66
N GLU A 106 -8.48 20.00 12.31
CA GLU A 106 -7.70 21.06 11.66
C GLU A 106 -6.20 20.72 11.64
N ALA A 107 -5.67 20.29 12.77
CA ALA A 107 -4.26 19.97 12.95
C ALA A 107 -4.06 18.93 14.06
N PRO A 108 -3.11 17.99 13.93
CA PRO A 108 -2.78 17.06 15.01
C PRO A 108 -2.41 17.77 16.32
N LEU A 109 -2.91 17.29 17.45
CA LEU A 109 -2.56 17.80 18.78
C LEU A 109 -1.30 17.15 19.35
N ALA A 110 -0.79 16.11 18.71
CA ALA A 110 0.49 15.48 19.01
C ALA A 110 1.14 14.97 17.72
N THR A 111 2.45 14.74 17.75
CA THR A 111 3.21 14.23 16.61
C THR A 111 4.17 13.13 17.02
N LEU A 112 4.43 12.21 16.09
CA LEU A 112 5.49 11.21 16.14
C LEU A 112 6.78 11.78 15.56
N THR A 113 7.89 11.52 16.23
CA THR A 113 9.25 11.69 15.71
C THR A 113 9.95 10.34 15.78
N ILE A 114 10.34 9.79 14.63
CA ILE A 114 11.06 8.52 14.57
C ILE A 114 12.52 8.79 14.26
N MET A 115 13.41 8.26 15.09
CA MET A 115 14.85 8.33 14.87
C MET A 115 15.44 6.94 14.75
N ASP A 116 16.32 6.75 13.78
CA ASP A 116 17.10 5.51 13.66
C ASP A 116 18.14 5.37 14.79
N ALA A 117 18.86 4.25 14.80
CA ALA A 117 19.88 3.96 15.80
C ALA A 117 21.07 4.95 15.79
N SER A 118 21.23 5.75 14.73
CA SER A 118 22.25 6.81 14.64
C SER A 118 21.77 8.17 15.17
N GLY A 119 20.47 8.28 15.51
CA GLY A 119 19.84 9.54 15.89
C GLY A 119 19.35 10.37 14.70
N THR A 120 19.37 9.80 13.48
CA THR A 120 18.83 10.49 12.30
C THR A 120 17.31 10.46 12.35
N ILE A 121 16.69 11.65 12.25
CA ILE A 121 15.23 11.78 12.20
C ILE A 121 14.73 11.31 10.82
N LEU A 122 13.79 10.37 10.82
CA LEU A 122 13.21 9.76 9.62
C LEU A 122 11.86 10.37 9.21
N THR A 123 11.32 11.28 10.00
CA THR A 123 9.97 11.81 9.86
C THR A 123 9.96 13.33 9.73
N SER A 124 9.00 13.84 8.97
CA SER A 124 8.61 15.26 8.99
C SER A 124 7.40 15.46 9.89
N GLU A 125 7.48 16.43 10.81
CA GLU A 125 6.37 16.77 11.72
C GLU A 125 5.42 17.82 11.07
N PRO A 126 4.10 17.79 11.34
CA PRO A 126 3.41 16.84 12.20
C PRO A 126 3.12 15.50 11.50
N LEU A 127 3.20 14.41 12.25
CA LEU A 127 2.96 13.05 11.77
C LEU A 127 2.19 12.24 12.82
N THR A 128 1.09 11.60 12.43
CA THR A 128 0.27 10.75 13.32
C THR A 128 0.28 9.28 12.91
N TYR A 129 0.88 8.97 11.76
CA TYR A 129 1.05 7.62 11.27
C TYR A 129 2.42 7.48 10.60
N TRP A 130 3.13 6.40 10.89
CA TRP A 130 4.39 6.07 10.24
C TRP A 130 4.45 4.57 9.98
N SER A 131 4.97 4.17 8.82
CA SER A 131 5.24 2.77 8.57
C SER A 131 6.38 2.56 7.60
N GLN A 132 7.22 1.56 7.87
CA GLN A 132 8.37 1.21 7.03
C GLN A 132 8.74 -0.28 7.18
N VAL A 133 9.20 -0.91 6.08
CA VAL A 133 9.93 -2.17 6.13
C VAL A 133 11.40 -1.91 6.41
N LEU A 134 11.95 -2.56 7.43
CA LEU A 134 13.28 -2.25 7.92
C LEU A 134 14.36 -2.75 6.96
N PRO A 135 15.32 -1.89 6.56
CA PRO A 135 16.43 -2.29 5.70
C PRO A 135 17.46 -3.14 6.43
N ILE A 136 17.53 -3.02 7.76
CA ILE A 136 18.49 -3.70 8.65
C ILE A 136 17.84 -3.94 10.01
N ASP A 137 18.39 -4.88 10.78
CA ASP A 137 18.11 -5.02 12.21
C ASP A 137 18.47 -3.70 12.92
N GLN A 138 17.52 -3.08 13.60
CA GLN A 138 17.79 -1.85 14.33
C GLN A 138 16.82 -1.58 15.47
N THR A 139 17.20 -0.63 16.31
CA THR A 139 16.34 -0.07 17.35
C THR A 139 16.02 1.38 17.00
N TYR A 140 14.74 1.68 16.85
CA TYR A 140 14.26 3.06 16.71
C TYR A 140 14.04 3.70 18.07
N THR A 141 14.25 5.01 18.08
CA THR A 141 13.72 5.88 19.12
C THR A 141 12.45 6.53 18.60
N VAL A 142 11.36 6.43 19.38
CA VAL A 142 10.05 7.00 19.05
C VAL A 142 9.75 8.08 20.08
N GLU A 143 9.61 9.32 19.65
CA GLU A 143 9.14 10.40 20.51
C GLU A 143 7.71 10.80 20.14
N ILE A 144 6.88 11.02 21.16
CA ILE A 144 5.54 11.58 21.02
C ILE A 144 5.58 12.97 21.66
N LYS A 145 5.39 14.02 20.86
CA LYS A 145 5.47 15.43 21.30
C LYS A 145 4.09 16.08 21.32
N SER A 146 3.78 16.84 22.37
CA SER A 146 2.50 17.53 22.52
C SER A 146 2.45 18.83 21.71
N LEU A 147 1.69 18.89 20.62
CA LEU A 147 1.46 20.14 19.88
C LEU A 147 0.34 21.00 20.49
N ALA A 148 -0.32 20.50 21.54
CA ALA A 148 -1.45 21.16 22.19
C ALA A 148 -1.01 22.28 23.16
N LYS A 149 -1.92 23.23 23.38
CA LYS A 149 -1.78 24.32 24.36
C LYS A 149 -2.36 23.97 25.73
N GLU A 150 -3.00 22.82 25.82
CA GLU A 150 -3.67 22.28 27.00
C GLU A 150 -3.34 20.78 27.11
N ASP A 151 -3.61 20.20 28.28
CA ASP A 151 -3.34 18.79 28.54
C ASP A 151 -4.22 17.92 27.64
N ILE A 152 -3.62 16.91 27.01
CA ILE A 152 -4.32 15.96 26.13
C ILE A 152 -4.01 14.53 26.57
N LEU A 153 -4.91 13.62 26.23
CA LEU A 153 -4.61 12.20 26.26
C LEU A 153 -4.14 11.76 24.87
N TYR A 154 -3.26 10.77 24.82
CA TYR A 154 -2.87 10.11 23.59
C TYR A 154 -3.11 8.60 23.68
N SER A 155 -3.31 7.98 22.53
CA SER A 155 -3.20 6.53 22.36
C SER A 155 -2.19 6.23 21.27
N PHE A 156 -1.10 5.56 21.67
CA PHE A 156 -0.04 5.13 20.77
C PHE A 156 -0.17 3.63 20.51
N ARG A 157 -0.32 3.26 19.25
CA ARG A 157 -0.38 1.86 18.80
C ARG A 157 0.80 1.57 17.91
N ILE A 158 1.40 0.40 18.07
CA ILE A 158 2.46 -0.11 17.21
C ILE A 158 2.15 -1.56 16.80
N GLU A 159 2.44 -1.89 15.55
CA GLU A 159 2.30 -3.21 14.96
C GLU A 159 3.61 -3.57 14.23
N ILE A 160 4.10 -4.77 14.49
CA ILE A 160 5.30 -5.37 13.89
C ILE A 160 4.96 -6.82 13.53
N PRO A 161 4.45 -7.07 12.31
CA PRO A 161 4.22 -8.43 11.84
C PRO A 161 5.49 -9.29 11.93
N ALA A 162 5.32 -10.59 12.17
CA ALA A 162 6.45 -11.51 12.34
C ALA A 162 7.11 -11.84 10.98
N GLU A 163 6.33 -11.74 9.91
CA GLU A 163 6.75 -11.99 8.55
C GLU A 163 7.80 -10.98 8.10
N THR A 164 8.82 -11.49 7.40
CA THR A 164 9.86 -10.67 6.79
C THR A 164 9.74 -10.73 5.27
N VAL A 165 10.00 -9.59 4.63
CA VAL A 165 10.17 -9.49 3.19
C VAL A 165 11.57 -8.97 2.85
N ASP A 166 12.00 -9.13 1.61
CA ASP A 166 13.17 -8.41 1.12
C ASP A 166 12.90 -6.90 1.27
N PRO A 167 13.76 -6.12 1.94
CA PRO A 167 13.56 -4.68 2.06
C PRO A 167 13.38 -3.95 0.72
N ALA A 168 13.98 -4.46 -0.37
CA ALA A 168 13.78 -3.92 -1.72
C ALA A 168 12.34 -4.10 -2.25
N SER A 169 11.58 -5.02 -1.66
CA SER A 169 10.18 -5.31 -1.94
C SER A 169 9.23 -4.83 -0.85
N GLY A 170 9.71 -4.05 0.11
CA GLY A 170 8.97 -3.65 1.31
C GLY A 170 8.11 -2.38 1.19
N ALA A 171 8.15 -1.70 0.05
CA ALA A 171 7.43 -0.45 -0.20
C ALA A 171 6.81 -0.40 -1.60
N VAL A 172 6.33 -1.55 -2.09
CA VAL A 172 5.75 -1.70 -3.43
C VAL A 172 4.22 -1.65 -3.44
N TYR A 173 3.62 -1.51 -2.26
CA TYR A 173 2.19 -1.31 -2.08
C TYR A 173 1.92 0.00 -1.34
N GLU A 174 0.93 0.74 -1.81
CA GLU A 174 0.40 1.93 -1.14
C GLU A 174 -1.10 1.80 -0.89
N PRO A 175 -1.65 2.59 0.05
CA PRO A 175 -3.07 2.57 0.33
C PRO A 175 -3.86 2.96 -0.92
N ILE A 176 -4.95 2.24 -1.18
CA ILE A 176 -5.95 2.67 -2.15
C ILE A 176 -6.58 4.01 -1.74
N ASP A 177 -7.25 4.67 -2.68
CA ASP A 177 -7.98 5.92 -2.40
C ASP A 177 -8.96 5.75 -1.23
N LEU A 178 -8.99 6.75 -0.34
CA LEU A 178 -9.81 6.72 0.87
C LEU A 178 -11.30 6.52 0.57
N SER A 179 -11.81 7.07 -0.53
CA SER A 179 -13.20 6.89 -0.94
C SER A 179 -13.52 5.45 -1.29
N VAL A 180 -12.57 4.73 -1.90
CA VAL A 180 -12.70 3.30 -2.20
C VAL A 180 -12.68 2.48 -0.91
N CYS A 181 -11.77 2.78 0.02
CA CYS A 181 -11.72 2.15 1.33
C CYS A 181 -13.06 2.32 2.10
N GLN A 182 -13.66 3.51 2.07
CA GLN A 182 -14.97 3.76 2.70
C GLN A 182 -16.13 3.06 1.99
N LEU A 183 -16.11 2.99 0.66
CA LEU A 183 -17.09 2.24 -0.11
C LEU A 183 -17.06 0.75 0.28
N LEU A 184 -15.87 0.14 0.27
CA LEU A 184 -15.69 -1.28 0.63
C LEU A 184 -16.09 -1.54 2.09
N LYS A 185 -15.84 -0.60 3.01
CA LYS A 185 -16.34 -0.67 4.39
C LYS A 185 -17.87 -0.76 4.44
N GLN A 186 -18.58 0.05 3.65
CA GLN A 186 -20.04 0.05 3.62
C GLN A 186 -20.60 -1.25 3.03
N GLU A 187 -19.98 -1.77 1.97
CA GLU A 187 -20.32 -3.07 1.39
C GLU A 187 -20.09 -4.19 2.41
N MET A 188 -18.94 -4.21 3.09
CA MET A 188 -18.61 -5.21 4.12
C MET A 188 -19.58 -5.14 5.32
N THR A 189 -19.95 -3.92 5.75
CA THR A 189 -20.92 -3.71 6.84
C THR A 189 -22.27 -4.31 6.46
N THR A 190 -22.71 -4.10 5.22
CA THR A 190 -23.97 -4.62 4.70
C THR A 190 -23.93 -6.13 4.56
N ALA A 191 -22.84 -6.67 4.00
CA ALA A 191 -22.66 -8.10 3.75
C ALA A 191 -22.60 -8.92 5.05
N LEU A 192 -21.94 -8.40 6.08
CA LEU A 192 -21.76 -9.11 7.35
C LEU A 192 -22.85 -8.80 8.37
N ASN A 193 -23.60 -7.71 8.18
CA ASN A 193 -24.51 -7.16 9.19
C ASN A 193 -23.80 -6.97 10.55
N LYS A 194 -22.57 -6.45 10.51
CA LYS A 194 -21.70 -6.19 11.66
C LYS A 194 -21.03 -4.84 11.51
N GLU A 195 -20.64 -4.27 12.65
CA GLU A 195 -19.80 -3.09 12.65
C GLU A 195 -18.45 -3.43 12.03
N VAL A 196 -18.03 -2.62 11.06
CA VAL A 196 -16.73 -2.71 10.40
C VAL A 196 -15.89 -1.51 10.82
N HIS A 197 -14.71 -1.79 11.37
CA HIS A 197 -13.73 -0.78 11.74
C HIS A 197 -12.73 -0.59 10.60
N PRO A 198 -12.67 0.59 9.98
CA PRO A 198 -11.69 0.89 8.95
C PRO A 198 -10.39 1.40 9.56
N GLU A 199 -9.28 0.94 9.02
CA GLU A 199 -7.95 1.46 9.24
C GLU A 199 -7.40 1.90 7.88
N PRO A 200 -7.57 3.18 7.49
CA PRO A 200 -7.17 3.68 6.18
C PRO A 200 -5.69 3.47 5.84
N TYR A 201 -4.87 3.33 6.89
CA TYR A 201 -3.46 3.04 6.81
C TYR A 201 -3.14 1.87 7.73
N ALA A 202 -2.77 0.75 7.12
CA ALA A 202 -2.40 -0.50 7.77
C ALA A 202 -1.24 -1.18 7.03
N PRO A 203 -0.41 -1.99 7.72
CA PRO A 203 0.58 -2.81 7.04
C PRO A 203 -0.12 -3.76 6.05
N PHE A 204 0.44 -3.89 4.86
CA PHE A 204 -0.03 -4.76 3.81
C PHE A 204 1.07 -5.76 3.45
N LEU A 205 0.73 -7.04 3.42
CA LEU A 205 1.64 -8.12 3.07
C LEU A 205 1.03 -8.98 1.97
N ASP A 206 1.67 -8.97 0.80
CA ASP A 206 1.46 -9.97 -0.24
C ASP A 206 2.41 -11.15 0.02
N ALA A 207 1.91 -12.16 0.74
CA ALA A 207 2.69 -13.34 1.10
C ALA A 207 3.10 -14.20 -0.11
N VAL A 208 2.31 -14.17 -1.20
CA VAL A 208 2.58 -14.93 -2.43
C VAL A 208 3.70 -14.23 -3.21
N GLY A 209 3.59 -12.92 -3.41
CA GLY A 209 4.62 -12.10 -4.05
C GLY A 209 5.88 -11.90 -3.21
N ARG A 210 5.79 -12.11 -1.88
CA ARG A 210 6.79 -11.72 -0.87
C ARG A 210 7.09 -10.23 -0.93
N GLU A 211 6.03 -9.45 -1.02
CA GLU A 211 6.04 -8.01 -1.16
C GLU A 211 5.24 -7.39 -0.02
N ALA A 212 5.60 -6.18 0.39
CA ALA A 212 4.90 -5.46 1.43
C ALA A 212 4.73 -3.98 1.10
N GLY A 213 3.98 -3.31 1.94
CA GLY A 213 3.73 -1.89 1.86
C GLY A 213 2.56 -1.52 2.75
N GLN A 214 1.74 -0.57 2.32
CA GLN A 214 0.61 -0.11 3.11
C GLN A 214 -0.69 -0.34 2.36
N GLY A 215 -1.78 -0.47 3.12
CA GLY A 215 -3.11 -0.70 2.60
C GLY A 215 -4.19 -0.10 3.50
N CYS A 216 -5.43 -0.19 3.04
CA CYS A 216 -6.62 -0.03 3.88
C CYS A 216 -6.98 -1.40 4.46
N ARG A 217 -7.10 -1.50 5.79
CA ARG A 217 -7.57 -2.71 6.48
C ARG A 217 -8.98 -2.48 7.03
N LEU A 218 -9.88 -3.40 6.76
CA LEU A 218 -11.24 -3.43 7.26
C LEU A 218 -11.39 -4.64 8.17
N THR A 219 -11.80 -4.43 9.41
CA THR A 219 -11.97 -5.52 10.38
C THR A 219 -13.39 -5.58 10.91
N ALA A 220 -13.89 -6.80 11.10
CA ALA A 220 -15.13 -7.07 11.81
C ALA A 220 -14.93 -8.29 12.72
N ALA A 221 -15.63 -8.30 13.84
CA ALA A 221 -15.64 -9.41 14.78
C ALA A 221 -17.04 -10.02 14.89
N GLY A 222 -17.10 -11.28 15.29
CA GLY A 222 -18.34 -11.98 15.59
C GLY A 222 -18.10 -13.32 16.24
N THR A 223 -19.14 -14.14 16.30
CA THR A 223 -19.08 -15.49 16.84
C THR A 223 -19.56 -16.52 15.82
N GLY A 224 -19.43 -17.81 16.14
CA GLY A 224 -20.05 -18.87 15.34
C GLY A 224 -21.59 -18.82 15.31
N ALA A 225 -22.23 -18.02 16.18
CA ALA A 225 -23.66 -17.74 16.08
C ALA A 225 -23.98 -16.75 14.94
N ASP A 226 -23.01 -15.91 14.58
CA ASP A 226 -23.10 -14.95 13.48
C ASP A 226 -22.64 -15.55 12.15
N PHE A 227 -21.65 -16.44 12.20
CA PHE A 227 -20.98 -16.99 11.02
C PHE A 227 -20.93 -18.52 11.08
N SER A 228 -21.48 -19.20 10.07
CA SER A 228 -21.54 -20.66 10.03
C SER A 228 -20.16 -21.31 9.96
N ASP A 229 -19.31 -20.83 9.05
CA ASP A 229 -17.97 -21.32 8.77
C ASP A 229 -17.15 -20.27 8.00
N PRO A 230 -15.81 -20.26 8.12
CA PRO A 230 -14.96 -19.28 7.45
C PRO A 230 -15.13 -19.19 5.93
N ARG A 231 -15.30 -20.33 5.25
CA ARG A 231 -15.39 -20.38 3.78
C ARG A 231 -16.65 -19.70 3.28
N SER A 232 -17.79 -19.92 3.94
CA SER A 232 -19.04 -19.25 3.61
C SER A 232 -18.94 -17.72 3.77
N VAL A 233 -18.22 -17.24 4.80
CA VAL A 233 -17.96 -15.80 4.96
C VAL A 233 -17.08 -15.26 3.83
N VAL A 234 -15.98 -15.95 3.49
CA VAL A 234 -15.11 -15.56 2.37
C VAL A 234 -15.89 -15.50 1.05
N ASN A 235 -16.70 -16.52 0.74
CA ASN A 235 -17.53 -16.53 -0.47
C ASN A 235 -18.53 -15.38 -0.50
N THR A 236 -19.14 -15.04 0.64
CA THR A 236 -20.04 -13.89 0.77
C THR A 236 -19.29 -12.59 0.45
N LEU A 237 -18.09 -12.40 1.01
CA LEU A 237 -17.27 -11.21 0.77
C LEU A 237 -16.76 -11.12 -0.68
N ILE A 238 -16.38 -12.24 -1.31
CA ILE A 238 -16.04 -12.30 -2.74
C ILE A 238 -17.23 -11.82 -3.59
N SER A 239 -18.44 -12.30 -3.30
CA SER A 239 -19.63 -11.96 -4.09
C SER A 239 -20.16 -10.53 -3.88
N THR A 240 -19.76 -9.87 -2.79
CA THR A 240 -20.22 -8.54 -2.39
C THR A 240 -19.10 -7.52 -2.48
N VAL A 241 -18.21 -7.48 -1.48
CA VAL A 241 -17.05 -6.58 -1.40
C VAL A 241 -16.11 -6.75 -2.60
N GLY A 242 -15.91 -7.99 -3.05
CA GLY A 242 -15.10 -8.34 -4.22
C GLY A 242 -15.83 -8.24 -5.56
N ALA A 243 -17.07 -7.72 -5.61
CA ALA A 243 -17.81 -7.63 -6.85
C ALA A 243 -17.05 -6.79 -7.90
N GLY A 244 -16.83 -7.37 -9.08
CA GLY A 244 -16.06 -6.75 -10.16
C GLY A 244 -14.54 -6.88 -10.02
N TRP A 245 -14.04 -7.67 -9.07
CA TRP A 245 -12.64 -8.08 -8.97
C TRP A 245 -12.47 -9.52 -9.48
N THR A 246 -11.27 -9.84 -9.97
CA THR A 246 -10.93 -11.19 -10.44
C THR A 246 -10.25 -11.97 -9.33
N GLN A 247 -10.67 -13.21 -9.07
CA GLN A 247 -10.06 -14.04 -8.04
C GLN A 247 -8.68 -14.55 -8.48
N ALA A 248 -7.67 -14.40 -7.63
CA ALA A 248 -6.36 -15.01 -7.81
C ALA A 248 -6.29 -16.34 -7.04
N GLN A 249 -6.14 -17.45 -7.77
CA GLN A 249 -6.18 -18.79 -7.19
C GLN A 249 -5.01 -19.07 -6.23
N ASP A 250 -3.85 -18.45 -6.45
CA ASP A 250 -2.65 -18.65 -5.61
C ASP A 250 -2.82 -18.11 -4.17
N TYR A 251 -3.85 -17.30 -3.94
CA TYR A 251 -4.18 -16.74 -2.62
C TYR A 251 -5.31 -17.49 -1.92
N ALA A 252 -5.89 -18.52 -2.55
CA ALA A 252 -6.93 -19.31 -1.93
C ALA A 252 -6.33 -20.26 -0.88
N ALA A 253 -6.80 -20.14 0.36
CA ALA A 253 -6.42 -21.05 1.44
C ALA A 253 -7.64 -21.38 2.29
N ASP A 254 -7.85 -22.67 2.57
CA ASP A 254 -8.97 -23.13 3.38
C ASP A 254 -8.50 -24.10 4.46
N GLY A 255 -9.07 -23.95 5.65
CA GLY A 255 -8.87 -24.83 6.79
C GLY A 255 -10.08 -24.81 7.72
N VAL A 256 -10.01 -25.60 8.78
CA VAL A 256 -11.11 -25.70 9.77
C VAL A 256 -11.31 -24.39 10.53
N THR A 257 -10.22 -23.70 10.84
CA THR A 257 -10.22 -22.47 11.64
C THR A 257 -10.13 -21.20 10.82
N GLY A 258 -9.98 -21.29 9.50
CA GLY A 258 -9.86 -20.10 8.67
C GLY A 258 -9.98 -20.38 7.19
N SER A 259 -10.30 -19.33 6.45
CA SER A 259 -10.37 -19.30 5.00
C SER A 259 -9.83 -17.97 4.52
N ALA A 260 -9.18 -17.96 3.37
CA ALA A 260 -8.62 -16.78 2.75
C ALA A 260 -8.78 -16.83 1.23
N ALA A 261 -8.86 -15.64 0.64
CA ALA A 261 -8.88 -15.46 -0.80
C ALA A 261 -8.16 -14.16 -1.17
N GLY A 262 -7.58 -14.14 -2.37
CA GLY A 262 -7.05 -12.94 -2.99
C GLY A 262 -7.87 -12.58 -4.23
N LEU A 263 -8.09 -11.29 -4.43
CA LEU A 263 -8.71 -10.75 -5.63
C LEU A 263 -7.87 -9.58 -6.15
N TYR A 264 -7.79 -9.44 -7.46
CA TYR A 264 -7.11 -8.32 -8.09
C TYR A 264 -8.04 -7.57 -9.05
N ARG A 265 -7.74 -6.29 -9.22
CA ARG A 265 -8.39 -5.40 -10.20
C ARG A 265 -7.45 -4.24 -10.46
N ASP A 266 -7.16 -3.97 -11.73
CA ASP A 266 -6.13 -3.00 -12.12
C ASP A 266 -4.80 -3.32 -11.41
N MET A 267 -4.24 -2.37 -10.66
CA MET A 267 -3.05 -2.57 -9.82
C MET A 267 -3.39 -2.94 -8.36
N GLY A 268 -4.67 -3.05 -8.02
CA GLY A 268 -5.14 -3.38 -6.69
C GLY A 268 -5.03 -4.86 -6.37
N LEU A 269 -4.65 -5.18 -5.13
CA LEU A 269 -4.77 -6.50 -4.52
C LEU A 269 -5.62 -6.38 -3.24
N MET A 270 -6.71 -7.14 -3.20
CA MET A 270 -7.58 -7.34 -2.06
C MET A 270 -7.31 -8.72 -1.47
N LEU A 271 -6.99 -8.77 -0.18
CA LEU A 271 -6.81 -9.99 0.59
C LEU A 271 -7.94 -10.10 1.61
N ILE A 272 -8.70 -11.19 1.51
CA ILE A 272 -9.77 -11.53 2.45
C ILE A 272 -9.26 -12.64 3.34
N LYS A 273 -9.35 -12.46 4.65
CA LYS A 273 -8.94 -13.44 5.64
C LYS A 273 -10.00 -13.56 6.73
N VAL A 274 -10.56 -14.75 6.89
CA VAL A 274 -11.51 -15.06 7.95
C VAL A 274 -10.89 -16.13 8.83
N ASN A 275 -10.79 -15.89 10.13
CA ASN A 275 -10.35 -16.90 11.09
C ASN A 275 -11.28 -16.94 12.28
N TRP A 276 -11.30 -18.06 12.98
CA TRP A 276 -11.85 -18.13 14.33
C TRP A 276 -10.88 -18.82 15.28
N LYS A 277 -11.00 -18.48 16.57
CA LYS A 277 -10.29 -19.15 17.66
C LYS A 277 -11.27 -19.43 18.81
N PRO A 278 -11.01 -20.46 19.64
CA PRO A 278 -11.77 -20.66 20.86
C PRO A 278 -11.73 -19.41 21.75
N GLU A 279 -12.83 -19.14 22.46
CA GLU A 279 -12.88 -18.10 23.47
C GLU A 279 -11.82 -18.33 24.56
N MET A 280 -11.32 -17.23 25.12
CA MET A 280 -10.30 -17.27 26.17
C MET A 280 -10.81 -18.07 27.38
N GLY A 281 -9.98 -19.01 27.85
CA GLY A 281 -10.31 -19.89 28.98
C GLY A 281 -10.96 -21.21 28.59
N VAL A 282 -11.25 -21.44 27.31
CA VAL A 282 -11.65 -22.77 26.82
C VAL A 282 -10.43 -23.64 26.60
N GLU A 283 -10.33 -24.74 27.34
CA GLU A 283 -9.27 -25.74 27.18
C GLU A 283 -9.71 -26.84 26.21
N CYS A 284 -9.14 -26.84 25.01
CA CYS A 284 -9.30 -27.93 24.06
C CYS A 284 -8.19 -28.98 24.26
N PRO A 285 -8.46 -30.28 24.04
CA PRO A 285 -7.42 -31.30 24.11
C PRO A 285 -6.31 -31.02 23.09
N ALA A 286 -5.06 -30.90 23.56
CA ALA A 286 -3.93 -30.53 22.70
C ALA A 286 -3.62 -31.57 21.60
N ASP A 287 -3.98 -32.84 21.84
CA ASP A 287 -3.67 -33.97 20.95
C ASP A 287 -4.88 -34.41 20.09
N GLN A 288 -5.92 -33.58 19.98
CA GLN A 288 -7.10 -33.89 19.17
C GLN A 288 -7.47 -32.73 18.24
N PRO A 289 -8.18 -33.00 17.13
CA PRO A 289 -8.71 -31.95 16.27
C PRO A 289 -9.62 -30.98 17.04
N LEU A 290 -9.64 -29.70 16.65
CA LEU A 290 -10.46 -28.67 17.29
C LEU A 290 -11.97 -29.00 17.29
N ASP A 291 -12.43 -29.78 16.31
CA ASP A 291 -13.83 -30.26 16.27
C ASP A 291 -14.18 -31.18 17.45
N ALA A 292 -13.20 -31.87 18.03
CA ALA A 292 -13.39 -32.71 19.22
C ALA A 292 -13.60 -31.88 20.51
N CYS A 293 -13.32 -30.57 20.46
CA CYS A 293 -13.49 -29.67 21.60
C CYS A 293 -14.98 -29.38 21.91
N GLY A 294 -15.90 -29.68 20.98
CA GLY A 294 -17.34 -29.55 21.23
C GLY A 294 -17.81 -28.12 21.49
N LEU A 295 -17.12 -27.13 20.91
CA LEU A 295 -17.37 -25.70 21.11
C LEU A 295 -18.79 -25.31 20.68
N SER A 296 -19.48 -24.55 21.52
CA SER A 296 -20.72 -23.88 21.12
C SER A 296 -20.42 -22.81 20.05
N PRO A 297 -21.42 -22.40 19.25
CA PRO A 297 -21.25 -21.30 18.29
C PRO A 297 -20.68 -20.02 18.93
N GLU A 298 -21.13 -19.67 20.13
CA GLU A 298 -20.72 -18.47 20.85
C GLU A 298 -19.25 -18.52 21.30
N GLN A 299 -18.73 -19.73 21.56
CA GLN A 299 -17.33 -19.96 21.97
C GLN A 299 -16.34 -19.89 20.80
N LYS A 300 -16.81 -19.75 19.57
CA LYS A 300 -15.96 -19.58 18.38
C LYS A 300 -15.86 -18.10 18.05
N ILE A 301 -14.76 -17.46 18.44
CA ILE A 301 -14.55 -16.02 18.22
C ILE A 301 -13.97 -15.80 16.83
N TYR A 302 -14.75 -15.18 15.94
CA TYR A 302 -14.36 -14.87 14.57
C TYR A 302 -13.69 -13.50 14.46
N SER A 303 -12.67 -13.45 13.60
CA SER A 303 -12.02 -12.24 13.10
C SER A 303 -12.10 -12.27 11.57
N VAL A 304 -12.76 -11.27 11.01
CA VAL A 304 -12.88 -11.05 9.57
C VAL A 304 -12.04 -9.84 9.21
N GLU A 305 -11.10 -10.03 8.29
CA GLU A 305 -10.20 -8.99 7.80
C GLU A 305 -10.28 -8.92 6.28
N VAL A 306 -10.44 -7.71 5.74
CA VAL A 306 -10.25 -7.41 4.32
C VAL A 306 -9.19 -6.31 4.22
N THR A 307 -8.05 -6.62 3.61
CA THR A 307 -6.96 -5.67 3.45
C THR A 307 -6.75 -5.41 1.96
N ILE A 308 -6.72 -4.15 1.55
CA ILE A 308 -6.64 -3.74 0.15
C ILE A 308 -5.52 -2.71 -0.02
N ALA A 309 -4.66 -2.95 -1.01
CA ALA A 309 -3.61 -2.02 -1.41
C ALA A 309 -3.49 -1.96 -2.93
N GLN A 310 -2.88 -0.90 -3.44
CA GLN A 310 -2.50 -0.80 -4.85
C GLN A 310 -0.99 -0.94 -5.00
N ASN A 311 -0.58 -1.74 -5.97
CA ASN A 311 0.83 -1.89 -6.30
C ASN A 311 1.31 -0.61 -6.99
N THR A 312 2.47 -0.11 -6.58
CA THR A 312 3.04 1.17 -7.03
C THR A 312 3.83 1.07 -8.33
N ALA A 313 3.80 -0.07 -9.03
CA ALA A 313 4.45 -0.19 -10.31
C ALA A 313 3.93 0.90 -11.27
N ASP A 314 4.86 1.77 -11.66
CA ASP A 314 4.66 2.93 -12.51
C ASP A 314 4.70 2.59 -14.00
N PHE A 315 4.61 1.31 -14.33
CA PHE A 315 4.86 0.78 -15.66
C PHE A 315 3.89 -0.34 -16.03
N SER A 316 3.76 -0.58 -17.33
CA SER A 316 3.08 -1.74 -17.88
C SER A 316 3.94 -2.36 -18.99
N MET A 317 4.01 -3.70 -19.00
CA MET A 317 4.61 -4.48 -20.08
C MET A 317 3.69 -4.57 -21.31
N ASP A 318 2.46 -4.05 -21.24
CA ASP A 318 1.54 -3.99 -22.38
C ASP A 318 2.20 -3.34 -23.59
N GLY A 319 2.13 -4.04 -24.72
CA GLY A 319 2.52 -3.48 -26.01
C GLY A 319 3.17 -4.49 -26.94
N SER A 320 3.57 -3.95 -28.09
CA SER A 320 4.33 -4.65 -29.11
C SER A 320 5.80 -4.26 -29.00
N TRP A 321 6.66 -5.26 -28.88
CA TRP A 321 8.08 -5.12 -28.64
C TRP A 321 8.85 -5.85 -29.73
N VAL A 322 9.91 -5.24 -30.24
CA VAL A 322 10.73 -5.80 -31.34
C VAL A 322 12.22 -5.66 -31.08
N ASP A 323 12.96 -6.74 -31.28
CA ASP A 323 14.39 -6.65 -31.56
C ASP A 323 14.59 -6.58 -33.08
N ALA A 324 14.94 -5.40 -33.57
CA ALA A 324 15.12 -5.14 -35.00
C ALA A 324 16.27 -5.96 -35.64
N ASN A 325 17.22 -6.46 -34.84
CA ASN A 325 18.36 -7.21 -35.36
C ASN A 325 18.01 -8.67 -35.64
N THR A 326 17.15 -9.26 -34.81
CA THR A 326 16.79 -10.68 -34.88
C THR A 326 15.41 -10.91 -35.48
N GLY A 327 14.57 -9.87 -35.57
CA GLY A 327 13.17 -10.01 -35.95
C GLY A 327 12.31 -10.69 -34.88
N PHE A 328 12.85 -10.89 -33.68
CA PHE A 328 12.10 -11.38 -32.53
C PHE A 328 11.12 -10.32 -32.05
N THR A 329 9.86 -10.70 -31.95
CA THR A 329 8.79 -9.83 -31.45
C THR A 329 8.05 -10.48 -30.28
N LEU A 330 7.59 -9.63 -29.37
CA LEU A 330 6.68 -9.98 -28.29
C LEU A 330 5.48 -9.04 -28.34
N ASN A 331 4.27 -9.60 -28.39
CA ASN A 331 3.05 -8.86 -28.11
C ASN A 331 2.59 -9.29 -26.73
N LEU A 332 2.73 -8.40 -25.76
CA LEU A 332 2.47 -8.66 -24.35
C LEU A 332 1.22 -7.93 -23.90
N TYR A 333 0.48 -8.61 -23.05
CA TYR A 333 -0.65 -8.12 -22.28
C TYR A 333 -0.36 -8.38 -20.80
N GLN A 334 -0.71 -7.41 -19.97
CA GLN A 334 -0.53 -7.43 -18.54
C GLN A 334 -1.88 -7.19 -17.89
N ASP A 335 -2.31 -8.15 -17.07
CA ASP A 335 -3.44 -7.98 -16.17
C ASP A 335 -2.91 -8.11 -14.75
N TRP A 336 -2.90 -7.00 -14.01
CA TRP A 336 -2.23 -6.87 -12.72
C TRP A 336 -0.74 -7.30 -12.78
N LYS A 337 -0.37 -8.42 -12.16
CA LYS A 337 0.97 -9.03 -12.21
C LYS A 337 1.07 -10.15 -13.24
N GLN A 338 -0.03 -10.59 -13.82
CA GLN A 338 0.00 -11.63 -14.84
C GLN A 338 0.45 -11.02 -16.16
N VAL A 339 1.51 -11.57 -16.74
CA VAL A 339 2.01 -11.19 -18.06
C VAL A 339 1.80 -12.35 -19.01
N TYR A 340 1.10 -12.12 -20.11
CA TYR A 340 0.82 -13.14 -21.11
C TYR A 340 0.88 -12.55 -22.51
N GLY A 341 0.97 -13.40 -23.52
CA GLY A 341 1.08 -12.91 -24.88
C GLY A 341 1.59 -13.93 -25.86
N GLN A 342 2.13 -13.44 -26.96
CA GLN A 342 2.66 -14.25 -28.04
C GLN A 342 4.02 -13.77 -28.50
N HIS A 343 4.80 -14.69 -29.05
CA HIS A 343 6.04 -14.38 -29.74
C HIS A 343 5.94 -14.65 -31.24
N VAL A 344 6.80 -13.96 -32.00
CA VAL A 344 7.11 -14.32 -33.39
C VAL A 344 8.62 -14.19 -33.58
N VAL A 345 9.23 -15.22 -34.14
CA VAL A 345 10.61 -15.17 -34.65
C VAL A 345 10.59 -15.70 -36.08
N VAL A 346 11.16 -14.93 -37.01
CA VAL A 346 11.35 -15.37 -38.40
C VAL A 346 12.84 -15.64 -38.60
N VAL A 347 13.18 -16.87 -38.97
CA VAL A 347 14.58 -17.28 -39.20
C VAL A 347 14.76 -17.90 -40.58
N GLN A 348 16.01 -18.01 -41.02
CA GLN A 348 16.39 -18.61 -42.31
C GLN A 348 15.67 -17.97 -43.50
N ASP A 349 15.70 -16.63 -43.57
CA ASP A 349 15.09 -15.83 -44.63
C ASP A 349 13.58 -16.13 -44.85
N GLY A 350 12.87 -16.46 -43.77
CA GLY A 350 11.44 -16.78 -43.80
C GLY A 350 11.11 -18.25 -44.00
N SER A 351 12.12 -19.12 -44.13
CA SER A 351 11.91 -20.56 -44.28
C SER A 351 11.40 -21.24 -43.00
N LYS A 352 11.62 -20.62 -41.84
CA LYS A 352 11.07 -21.07 -40.55
C LYS A 352 10.50 -19.88 -39.78
N ILE A 353 9.31 -20.08 -39.23
CA ILE A 353 8.61 -19.08 -38.40
C ILE A 353 8.26 -19.78 -37.10
N ASP A 354 8.84 -19.31 -36.00
CA ASP A 354 8.49 -19.76 -34.65
C ASP A 354 7.47 -18.80 -34.07
N SER A 355 6.22 -19.24 -34.00
CA SER A 355 5.12 -18.45 -33.48
C SER A 355 3.99 -19.34 -32.99
N LEU A 356 3.43 -18.99 -31.84
CA LEU A 356 2.28 -19.66 -31.26
C LEU A 356 1.42 -18.61 -30.53
N GLU A 357 0.10 -18.74 -30.64
CA GLU A 357 -0.82 -17.94 -29.82
C GLU A 357 -0.68 -18.31 -28.35
N ALA A 358 -0.80 -17.32 -27.44
CA ALA A 358 -0.65 -17.52 -25.99
C ALA A 358 0.64 -18.25 -25.60
N SER A 359 1.72 -18.03 -26.35
CA SER A 359 3.01 -18.68 -26.12
C SER A 359 3.78 -18.16 -24.92
N ILE A 360 3.37 -17.04 -24.32
CA ILE A 360 4.00 -16.42 -23.15
C ILE A 360 2.99 -16.40 -22.01
N ASN A 361 3.38 -16.89 -20.84
CA ASN A 361 2.56 -16.80 -19.63
C ASN A 361 3.47 -16.74 -18.40
N GLY A 362 3.25 -15.78 -17.52
CA GLY A 362 4.04 -15.65 -16.31
C GLY A 362 3.56 -14.55 -15.39
N TRP A 363 4.42 -14.26 -14.41
CA TRP A 363 4.10 -13.36 -13.31
C TRP A 363 5.22 -12.36 -13.09
N LEU A 364 4.82 -11.12 -12.86
CA LEU A 364 5.66 -9.97 -12.53
C LEU A 364 6.02 -10.00 -11.05
N LYS A 365 7.31 -9.78 -10.77
CA LYS A 365 7.84 -9.47 -9.44
C LYS A 365 8.77 -8.26 -9.55
N GLY A 366 8.41 -7.15 -8.91
CA GLY A 366 9.07 -5.88 -9.17
C GLY A 366 9.03 -5.55 -10.67
N ARG A 367 10.19 -5.32 -11.30
CA ARG A 367 10.31 -5.01 -12.75
C ARG A 367 10.58 -6.23 -13.65
N VAL A 368 10.58 -7.44 -13.08
CA VAL A 368 10.95 -8.66 -13.81
C VAL A 368 9.77 -9.61 -13.86
N ALA A 369 9.32 -9.97 -15.06
CA ALA A 369 8.35 -11.03 -15.25
C ALA A 369 9.07 -12.36 -15.51
N THR A 370 8.83 -13.35 -14.66
CA THR A 370 9.26 -14.72 -14.93
C THR A 370 8.16 -15.40 -15.73
N VAL A 371 8.46 -15.78 -16.97
CA VAL A 371 7.51 -16.35 -17.91
C VAL A 371 7.89 -17.77 -18.32
N GLN A 372 6.90 -18.63 -18.45
CA GLN A 372 7.00 -19.79 -19.32
C GLN A 372 6.79 -19.34 -20.76
N PHE A 373 7.56 -19.94 -21.67
CA PHE A 373 7.35 -19.74 -23.10
C PHE A 373 7.28 -21.06 -23.86
N GLN A 374 6.46 -21.09 -24.90
CA GLN A 374 6.26 -22.26 -25.75
C GLN A 374 6.66 -21.95 -27.18
N SER A 375 7.70 -22.63 -27.68
CA SER A 375 8.04 -22.62 -29.12
C SER A 375 7.08 -23.52 -29.88
N SER A 376 6.80 -23.17 -31.14
CA SER A 376 6.02 -24.00 -32.07
C SER A 376 6.76 -25.25 -32.57
N PHE A 377 8.06 -25.38 -32.29
CA PHE A 377 8.91 -26.49 -32.72
C PHE A 377 9.11 -27.59 -31.67
N THR A 378 8.53 -27.41 -30.48
CA THR A 378 8.58 -28.39 -29.38
C THR A 378 7.31 -28.30 -28.55
N ASP A 379 6.96 -29.38 -27.85
CA ASP A 379 5.83 -29.41 -26.88
C ASP A 379 6.30 -29.14 -25.45
N GLN A 380 7.60 -28.97 -25.23
CA GLN A 380 8.17 -28.71 -23.91
C GLN A 380 8.36 -27.19 -23.75
N PRO A 381 7.83 -26.58 -22.69
CA PRO A 381 8.03 -25.15 -22.45
C PRO A 381 9.45 -24.87 -21.94
N GLY A 382 9.93 -23.67 -22.21
CA GLY A 382 11.09 -23.07 -21.56
C GLY A 382 10.67 -22.04 -20.52
N THR A 383 11.64 -21.50 -19.79
CA THR A 383 11.45 -20.37 -18.88
C THR A 383 12.36 -19.21 -19.23
N ALA A 384 11.86 -17.99 -19.09
CA ALA A 384 12.58 -16.75 -19.38
C ALA A 384 12.21 -15.64 -18.39
N GLU A 385 13.06 -14.61 -18.36
CA GLU A 385 12.80 -13.34 -17.71
C GLU A 385 12.54 -12.27 -18.77
N ILE A 386 11.54 -11.43 -18.48
CA ILE A 386 11.30 -10.17 -19.17
C ILE A 386 11.53 -9.05 -18.16
N THR A 387 12.60 -8.29 -18.30
CA THR A 387 12.93 -7.16 -17.43
C THR A 387 12.47 -5.87 -18.08
N TYR A 388 11.58 -5.14 -17.42
CA TYR A 388 11.21 -3.79 -17.80
C TYR A 388 12.36 -2.82 -17.49
N ILE A 389 12.90 -2.16 -18.51
CA ILE A 389 13.96 -1.17 -18.36
C ILE A 389 13.35 0.22 -18.27
N ASP A 390 12.55 0.59 -19.28
CA ASP A 390 11.81 1.85 -19.38
C ASP A 390 10.63 1.72 -20.36
N VAL A 391 9.91 2.83 -20.58
CA VAL A 391 8.70 2.86 -21.41
C VAL A 391 8.91 2.38 -22.84
N ASN A 392 10.14 2.43 -23.35
CA ASN A 392 10.49 2.04 -24.71
C ASN A 392 11.31 0.75 -24.77
N THR A 393 11.74 0.18 -23.63
CA THR A 393 12.73 -0.90 -23.64
C THR A 393 12.39 -2.01 -22.64
N ILE A 394 12.40 -3.26 -23.13
CA ILE A 394 12.46 -4.47 -22.30
C ILE A 394 13.68 -5.32 -22.66
N GLN A 395 14.13 -6.11 -21.69
CA GLN A 395 15.15 -7.12 -21.90
C GLN A 395 14.55 -8.52 -21.73
N TRP A 396 14.80 -9.39 -22.69
CA TRP A 396 14.45 -10.80 -22.66
C TRP A 396 15.69 -11.64 -22.34
N LYS A 397 15.52 -12.67 -21.50
CA LYS A 397 16.57 -13.66 -21.21
C LYS A 397 15.99 -15.03 -20.91
N ILE A 398 16.42 -16.06 -21.65
CA ILE A 398 16.07 -17.45 -21.34
C ILE A 398 16.82 -17.90 -20.08
N ILE A 399 16.08 -18.39 -19.08
CA ILE A 399 16.62 -19.04 -17.88
C ILE A 399 16.85 -20.54 -18.16
N THR A 400 15.80 -21.21 -18.65
CA THR A 400 15.84 -22.64 -19.00
C THR A 400 15.32 -22.81 -20.42
N ALA A 401 16.18 -23.27 -21.32
CA ALA A 401 15.78 -23.56 -22.69
C ALA A 401 14.82 -24.77 -22.73
N PRO A 402 13.82 -24.79 -23.63
CA PRO A 402 12.98 -25.96 -23.82
C PRO A 402 13.81 -27.10 -24.41
N ALA A 403 13.41 -28.33 -24.12
CA ALA A 403 13.99 -29.49 -24.79
C ALA A 403 13.55 -29.53 -26.26
N GLY A 404 14.49 -29.73 -27.18
CA GLY A 404 14.21 -29.82 -28.62
C GLY A 404 14.64 -28.59 -29.41
N GLU A 405 14.05 -28.42 -30.59
CA GLU A 405 14.31 -27.28 -31.48
C GLU A 405 13.47 -26.07 -31.04
N PHE A 406 14.08 -24.89 -31.00
CA PHE A 406 13.41 -23.61 -30.74
C PHE A 406 14.23 -22.47 -31.37
N TYR A 407 13.61 -21.33 -31.61
CA TYR A 407 14.27 -20.21 -32.31
C TYR A 407 14.26 -18.88 -31.55
N LEU A 408 13.62 -18.81 -30.37
CA LEU A 408 13.69 -17.63 -29.52
C LEU A 408 15.15 -17.36 -29.12
N PRO A 409 15.60 -16.09 -29.15
CA PRO A 409 16.97 -15.75 -28.80
C PRO A 409 17.22 -16.03 -27.30
N LEU A 410 18.47 -16.40 -26.96
CA LEU A 410 18.86 -16.61 -25.56
C LEU A 410 18.75 -15.32 -24.76
N GLU A 411 19.12 -14.19 -25.35
CA GLU A 411 18.99 -12.85 -24.80
C GLU A 411 18.62 -11.88 -25.94
N ALA A 412 17.77 -10.89 -25.65
CA ALA A 412 17.44 -9.84 -26.61
C ALA A 412 17.05 -8.55 -25.87
N THR A 413 17.32 -7.42 -26.52
CA THR A 413 16.78 -6.12 -26.11
C THR A 413 15.70 -5.73 -27.11
N LEU A 414 14.46 -5.60 -26.64
CA LEU A 414 13.33 -5.27 -27.49
C LEU A 414 12.88 -3.84 -27.24
N LEU A 415 12.59 -3.13 -28.32
CA LEU A 415 12.07 -1.77 -28.29
C LEU A 415 10.57 -1.77 -28.54
N ARG A 416 9.85 -0.91 -27.82
CA ARG A 416 8.41 -0.70 -28.03
C ARG A 416 8.18 -0.11 -29.41
N THR A 417 7.31 -0.72 -30.20
CA THR A 417 6.84 -0.12 -31.45
C THR A 417 5.70 0.84 -31.16
N ALA A 418 5.72 2.03 -31.78
CA ALA A 418 4.56 2.91 -31.78
C ALA A 418 3.37 2.16 -32.40
N GLN A 419 2.25 2.15 -31.68
CA GLN A 419 0.97 1.63 -32.20
C GLN A 419 0.43 2.50 -33.34
#